data_AF-A0A9X7Y6D9-F1
#
_entry.id   AF-A0A9X7Y6D9-F1
#
_cell.length_a   1.000
_cell.length_b   1.000
_cell.length_c   1.000
_cell.angle_alpha   90.00
_cell.angle_beta   90.00
_cell.angle_gamma   90.00
#
_symmetry.space_group_name_H-M   'P 1'
#
loop_
_entity.id
_entity.type
_entity.pdbx_description
1 polymer ?
#
loop_
_entity_poly.entity_id
_entity_poly.type
_entity_poly.pdbx_seq_one_letter_code
_entity_poly.pdbx_strand_id
1 'polypeptide(L)'
;MTKYSTELKIEIVSKYLNHEDSIKGLAKQYNIHWTLIRRWVNKAKCQGLAALSVKHTKTTYSSDFRLNVVRYYLTHSIGVSKVAAKFNISDSQVYNWAKKFNEEGYAGLLPKQKGRPRKVPKKSKKTTKKLELSEKQKYEEKILKQEAELERLRVENLGLKKSGCPISTLSNKQKTQLIQDIRAKHHQIKLKVLFKVLKLNRKTYYDNVKNRINQADKYALVKEKIQEIYYGYEGQETYGYRPMWGALRDEGFKFSLETVRKLMRSLGIKTTIYHKNTGKYSSYKGNVGKKAPNILNQTFDETIPYKVLHTDVTEYKLTNGKKVYISPVVDEASLEILACAVSYSPEMKTIYNMLDELADNLPPGAAPILHSDQGFQYQNPGYQARLKKMNIIQSMSRKGNCHDNAPGETIFNLMKREKLNRLKIGSLEEMKEILKDYIYWFNNVRRSNKLKYTTPVKYRNRVLSNL
;
A
#
# COMPACT_ATOMS: atom_id res chain seq x y z
N MET A 1 -15.71 -11.81 -63.68
CA MET A 1 -17.12 -11.53 -63.36
C MET A 1 -17.24 -11.02 -61.93
N THR A 2 -17.98 -9.94 -61.69
CA THR A 2 -18.22 -9.40 -60.34
C THR A 2 -19.43 -10.07 -59.71
N LYS A 3 -19.25 -10.67 -58.51
CA LYS A 3 -20.27 -11.46 -57.81
C LYS A 3 -21.58 -10.71 -57.46
N TYR A 4 -21.53 -9.38 -57.37
CA TYR A 4 -22.68 -8.53 -57.05
C TYR A 4 -22.70 -7.33 -58.01
N SER A 5 -23.87 -7.03 -58.59
CA SER A 5 -24.06 -5.92 -59.52
C SER A 5 -23.88 -4.56 -58.83
N THR A 6 -23.73 -3.51 -59.63
CA THR A 6 -23.63 -2.14 -59.13
C THR A 6 -24.94 -1.64 -58.55
N GLU A 7 -26.07 -1.97 -59.17
CA GLU A 7 -27.41 -1.58 -58.70
C GLU A 7 -27.68 -2.17 -57.32
N LEU A 8 -27.40 -3.47 -57.13
CA LEU A 8 -27.62 -4.16 -55.86
C LEU A 8 -26.82 -3.55 -54.71
N LYS A 9 -25.58 -3.13 -54.97
CA LYS A 9 -24.74 -2.46 -53.94
C LYS A 9 -25.29 -1.10 -53.56
N ILE A 10 -25.77 -0.34 -54.55
CA ILE A 10 -26.35 0.99 -54.33
C ILE A 10 -27.63 0.84 -53.52
N GLU A 11 -28.52 -0.10 -53.87
CA GLU A 11 -29.76 -0.38 -53.14
C GLU A 11 -29.50 -0.68 -51.65
N ILE A 12 -28.64 -1.67 -51.36
CA ILE A 12 -28.34 -2.10 -49.99
C ILE A 12 -27.73 -0.95 -49.17
N VAL A 13 -26.85 -0.15 -49.78
CA VAL A 13 -26.23 0.98 -49.08
C VAL A 13 -27.22 2.11 -48.87
N SER A 14 -28.10 2.41 -49.82
CA SER A 14 -29.14 3.42 -49.67
C SER A 14 -30.11 3.06 -48.54
N LYS A 15 -30.56 1.80 -48.45
CA LYS A 15 -31.39 1.32 -47.33
C LYS A 15 -30.71 1.52 -45.97
N TYR A 16 -29.40 1.27 -45.89
CA TYR A 16 -28.65 1.54 -44.68
C TYR A 16 -28.49 3.04 -44.36
N LEU A 17 -28.27 3.88 -45.37
CA LEU A 17 -28.10 5.33 -45.20
C LEU A 17 -29.42 6.02 -44.82
N ASN A 18 -30.56 5.49 -45.29
CA ASN A 18 -31.91 5.93 -44.94
C ASN A 18 -32.40 5.40 -43.58
N HIS A 19 -31.56 4.68 -42.83
CA HIS A 19 -31.90 4.08 -41.54
C HIS A 19 -33.02 3.03 -41.57
N GLU A 20 -33.28 2.41 -42.73
CA GLU A 20 -34.34 1.40 -42.89
C GLU A 20 -34.00 0.08 -42.17
N ASP A 21 -32.72 -0.31 -42.13
CA ASP A 21 -32.26 -1.48 -41.38
C ASP A 21 -30.76 -1.38 -41.02
N SER A 22 -30.33 -2.18 -40.03
CA SER A 22 -28.94 -2.37 -39.63
C SER A 22 -28.13 -3.19 -40.64
N ILE A 23 -26.80 -3.06 -40.63
CA ILE A 23 -25.89 -3.89 -41.46
C ILE A 23 -26.14 -5.40 -41.26
N LYS A 24 -26.50 -5.81 -40.04
CA LYS A 24 -26.75 -7.22 -39.72
C LYS A 24 -28.11 -7.69 -40.26
N GLY A 25 -29.13 -6.84 -40.25
CA GLY A 25 -30.44 -7.13 -40.82
C GLY A 25 -30.36 -7.24 -42.34
N LEU A 26 -29.73 -6.27 -43.01
CA LEU A 26 -29.47 -6.30 -44.45
C LEU A 26 -28.60 -7.52 -44.86
N ALA A 27 -27.64 -7.92 -44.02
CA ALA A 27 -26.85 -9.13 -44.28
C ALA A 27 -27.70 -10.40 -44.29
N LYS A 28 -28.71 -10.48 -43.42
CA LYS A 28 -29.65 -11.60 -43.36
C LYS A 28 -30.63 -11.57 -44.52
N GLN A 29 -31.18 -10.39 -44.84
CA GLN A 29 -32.16 -10.18 -45.91
C GLN A 29 -31.60 -10.55 -47.29
N TYR A 30 -30.40 -10.07 -47.61
CA TYR A 30 -29.79 -10.28 -48.94
C TYR A 30 -28.89 -11.52 -49.01
N ASN A 31 -28.75 -12.26 -47.91
CA ASN A 31 -27.81 -13.39 -47.77
C ASN A 31 -26.36 -13.01 -48.17
N ILE A 32 -25.91 -11.83 -47.73
CA ILE A 32 -24.56 -11.31 -47.99
C ILE A 32 -23.85 -11.14 -46.66
N HIS A 33 -22.62 -11.68 -46.56
CA HIS A 33 -21.85 -11.58 -45.33
C HIS A 33 -21.66 -10.10 -44.89
N TRP A 34 -22.04 -9.80 -43.64
CA TRP A 34 -22.12 -8.43 -43.09
C TRP A 34 -20.85 -7.58 -43.26
N THR A 35 -19.66 -8.19 -43.34
CA THR A 35 -18.40 -7.47 -43.58
C THR A 35 -18.31 -6.86 -44.98
N LEU A 36 -18.95 -7.45 -45.99
CA LEU A 36 -19.04 -6.92 -47.35
C LEU A 36 -19.95 -5.69 -47.40
N ILE A 37 -21.14 -5.79 -46.80
CA ILE A 37 -22.07 -4.65 -46.68
C ILE A 37 -21.41 -3.50 -45.92
N ARG A 38 -20.73 -3.78 -44.79
CA ARG A 38 -19.97 -2.77 -44.05
C ARG A 38 -18.91 -2.08 -44.92
N ARG A 39 -18.24 -2.81 -45.81
CA ARG A 39 -17.26 -2.23 -46.75
C ARG A 39 -17.93 -1.31 -47.77
N TRP A 40 -19.06 -1.71 -48.36
CA TRP A 40 -19.80 -0.87 -49.30
C TRP A 40 -20.30 0.41 -48.65
N VAL A 41 -20.90 0.30 -47.46
CA VAL A 41 -21.35 1.45 -46.66
C VAL A 41 -20.19 2.40 -46.37
N ASN A 42 -19.07 1.91 -45.86
CA ASN A 42 -17.92 2.77 -45.56
C ASN A 42 -17.37 3.46 -46.83
N LYS A 43 -17.36 2.75 -47.96
CA LYS A 43 -16.92 3.30 -49.24
C LYS A 43 -17.84 4.42 -49.72
N ALA A 44 -19.15 4.19 -49.67
CA ALA A 44 -20.15 5.18 -50.07
C ALA A 44 -20.18 6.41 -49.15
N LYS A 45 -20.04 6.23 -47.83
CA LYS A 45 -19.95 7.36 -46.89
C LYS A 45 -18.74 8.28 -47.15
N CYS A 46 -17.64 7.74 -47.68
CA CYS A 46 -16.44 8.52 -47.94
C CYS A 46 -16.41 9.18 -49.33
N GLN A 47 -17.02 8.55 -50.35
CA GLN A 47 -16.84 8.96 -51.76
C GLN A 47 -18.15 9.02 -52.57
N GLY A 48 -19.29 8.84 -51.92
CA GLY A 48 -20.60 8.78 -52.57
C GLY A 48 -20.92 7.41 -53.19
N LEU A 49 -22.17 7.24 -53.60
CA LEU A 49 -22.70 5.99 -54.15
C LEU A 49 -22.01 5.57 -55.47
N ALA A 50 -21.55 6.54 -56.27
CA ALA A 50 -20.83 6.29 -57.53
C ALA A 50 -19.53 5.47 -57.33
N ALA A 51 -18.94 5.51 -56.13
CA ALA A 51 -17.74 4.75 -55.80
C ALA A 51 -17.97 3.23 -55.71
N LEU A 52 -19.21 2.75 -55.70
CA LEU A 52 -19.55 1.32 -55.69
C LEU A 52 -19.45 0.66 -57.08
N SER A 53 -19.27 1.47 -58.13
CA SER A 53 -19.05 1.03 -59.50
C SER A 53 -17.83 0.10 -59.65
N VAL A 54 -17.94 -0.83 -60.60
CA VAL A 54 -16.85 -1.78 -60.94
C VAL A 54 -15.83 -1.06 -61.81
N LYS A 55 -14.55 -1.09 -61.40
CA LYS A 55 -13.46 -0.58 -62.23
C LYS A 55 -13.01 -1.66 -63.20
N HIS A 56 -13.07 -1.37 -64.49
CA HIS A 56 -12.64 -2.29 -65.57
C HIS A 56 -11.16 -2.12 -65.96
N THR A 57 -10.45 -1.12 -65.41
CA THR A 57 -9.04 -0.85 -65.70
C THR A 57 -8.12 -1.18 -64.53
N LYS A 58 -6.90 -1.61 -64.86
CA LYS A 58 -5.86 -1.94 -63.88
C LYS A 58 -5.18 -0.66 -63.38
N THR A 59 -5.59 -0.17 -62.22
CA THR A 59 -4.99 1.03 -61.60
C THR A 59 -3.54 0.79 -61.16
N THR A 60 -2.63 1.63 -61.63
CA THR A 60 -1.25 1.74 -61.12
C THR A 60 -1.17 2.91 -60.13
N TYR A 61 -0.47 2.70 -59.00
CA TYR A 61 -0.31 3.73 -57.96
C TYR A 61 1.16 4.13 -57.86
N SER A 62 1.43 5.44 -57.93
CA SER A 62 2.77 6.02 -57.71
C SER A 62 3.28 5.74 -56.30
N SER A 63 4.60 5.79 -56.11
CA SER A 63 5.22 5.65 -54.79
C SER A 63 4.75 6.72 -53.81
N ASP A 64 4.53 7.94 -54.28
CA ASP A 64 4.05 9.05 -53.44
C ASP A 64 2.59 8.88 -53.02
N PHE A 65 1.74 8.34 -53.90
CA PHE A 65 0.38 7.97 -53.51
C PHE A 65 0.39 6.89 -52.42
N ARG A 66 1.24 5.86 -52.57
CA ARG A 66 1.37 4.79 -51.56
C ARG A 66 1.90 5.36 -50.24
N LEU A 67 2.86 6.27 -50.29
CA LEU A 67 3.39 6.93 -49.10
C LEU A 67 2.30 7.75 -48.42
N ASN A 68 1.49 8.50 -49.16
CA ASN A 68 0.36 9.25 -48.60
C ASN A 68 -0.64 8.33 -47.88
N VAL A 69 -1.00 7.19 -48.49
CA VAL A 69 -1.86 6.17 -47.87
C VAL A 69 -1.27 5.64 -46.57
N VAL A 70 0.02 5.29 -46.58
CA VAL A 70 0.70 4.76 -45.38
C VAL A 70 0.83 5.83 -44.32
N ARG A 71 1.22 7.05 -44.67
CA ARG A 71 1.31 8.19 -43.77
C ARG A 71 -0.04 8.45 -43.13
N TYR A 72 -1.12 8.53 -43.90
CA TYR A 72 -2.46 8.73 -43.40
C TYR A 72 -2.90 7.58 -42.47
N TYR A 73 -2.59 6.33 -42.81
CA TYR A 73 -2.86 5.17 -41.95
C TYR A 73 -2.11 5.22 -40.61
N LEU A 74 -0.85 5.66 -40.64
CA LEU A 74 -0.01 5.75 -39.45
C LEU A 74 -0.36 6.95 -38.57
N THR A 75 -0.70 8.10 -39.16
CA THR A 75 -0.95 9.35 -38.42
C THR A 75 -2.38 9.50 -37.92
N HIS A 76 -3.40 9.03 -38.66
CA HIS A 76 -4.79 9.39 -38.36
C HIS A 76 -5.54 8.46 -37.40
N SER A 77 -4.93 7.45 -36.77
CA SER A 77 -5.63 6.54 -35.83
C SER A 77 -6.94 5.91 -36.35
N ILE A 78 -7.10 5.82 -37.67
CA ILE A 78 -8.28 5.27 -38.35
C ILE A 78 -8.01 3.81 -38.76
N GLY A 79 -9.00 2.93 -38.65
CA GLY A 79 -8.88 1.52 -39.03
C GLY A 79 -8.63 1.31 -40.54
N VAL A 80 -7.95 0.22 -40.91
CA VAL A 80 -7.55 -0.11 -42.29
C VAL A 80 -8.70 0.05 -43.29
N SER A 81 -9.89 -0.45 -42.98
CA SER A 81 -11.05 -0.38 -43.89
C SER A 81 -11.56 1.03 -44.14
N LYS A 82 -11.42 1.95 -43.18
CA LYS A 82 -11.80 3.36 -43.36
C LYS A 82 -10.75 4.10 -44.19
N VAL A 83 -9.46 3.79 -44.00
CA VAL A 83 -8.38 4.32 -44.85
C VAL A 83 -8.54 3.81 -46.29
N ALA A 84 -8.79 2.53 -46.46
CA ALA A 84 -9.04 1.91 -47.75
C ALA A 84 -10.22 2.56 -48.49
N ALA A 85 -11.32 2.83 -47.77
CA ALA A 85 -12.47 3.58 -48.29
C ALA A 85 -12.09 5.00 -48.72
N LYS A 86 -11.35 5.74 -47.88
CA LYS A 86 -10.91 7.11 -48.19
C LYS A 86 -10.07 7.20 -49.46
N PHE A 87 -9.14 6.27 -49.68
CA PHE A 87 -8.24 6.29 -50.83
C PHE A 87 -8.71 5.45 -52.01
N ASN A 88 -9.92 4.87 -51.96
CA ASN A 88 -10.47 3.99 -53.00
C ASN A 88 -9.57 2.81 -53.38
N ILE A 89 -8.99 2.15 -52.37
CA ILE A 89 -8.10 1.00 -52.52
C ILE A 89 -8.60 -0.17 -51.67
N SER A 90 -8.03 -1.36 -51.85
CA SER A 90 -8.39 -2.51 -51.01
C SER A 90 -7.72 -2.46 -49.63
N ASP A 91 -8.41 -2.99 -48.62
CA ASP A 91 -7.85 -3.18 -47.27
C ASP A 91 -6.49 -3.90 -47.31
N SER A 92 -6.37 -4.90 -48.19
CA SER A 92 -5.14 -5.67 -48.39
C SER A 92 -3.99 -4.80 -48.93
N GLN A 93 -4.27 -3.82 -49.80
CA GLN A 93 -3.24 -2.89 -50.29
C GLN A 93 -2.74 -1.97 -49.19
N VAL A 94 -3.64 -1.37 -48.39
CA VAL A 94 -3.27 -0.54 -47.23
C VAL A 94 -2.39 -1.34 -46.27
N TYR A 95 -2.83 -2.55 -45.92
CA TYR A 95 -2.08 -3.42 -45.02
C TYR A 95 -0.71 -3.81 -45.57
N ASN A 96 -0.64 -4.25 -46.83
CA ASN A 96 0.61 -4.70 -47.45
C ASN A 96 1.60 -3.54 -47.66
N TRP A 97 1.13 -2.34 -47.99
CA TRP A 97 1.99 -1.16 -48.11
C TRP A 97 2.49 -0.70 -46.75
N ALA A 98 1.63 -0.66 -45.72
CA ALA A 98 2.05 -0.32 -44.36
C ALA A 98 3.05 -1.34 -43.78
N LYS A 99 2.84 -2.63 -44.05
CA LYS A 99 3.76 -3.70 -43.66
C LYS A 99 5.12 -3.54 -44.33
N LYS A 100 5.15 -3.40 -45.67
CA LYS A 100 6.40 -3.20 -46.42
C LYS A 100 7.13 -1.92 -46.03
N PHE A 101 6.40 -0.85 -45.75
CA PHE A 101 6.98 0.39 -45.27
C PHE A 101 7.63 0.23 -43.88
N ASN A 102 7.00 -0.54 -42.98
CA ASN A 102 7.61 -0.84 -41.67
C ASN A 102 8.85 -1.74 -41.77
N GLU A 103 8.93 -2.61 -42.78
CA GLU A 103 10.04 -3.56 -42.98
C GLU A 103 11.21 -2.95 -43.76
N GLU A 104 10.92 -2.22 -44.85
CA GLU A 104 11.88 -1.77 -45.86
C GLU A 104 11.91 -0.23 -46.02
N GLY A 105 11.12 0.52 -45.25
CA GLY A 105 11.00 1.98 -45.38
C GLY A 105 10.33 2.42 -46.70
N TYR A 106 10.65 3.62 -47.17
CA TYR A 106 10.15 4.12 -48.46
C TYR A 106 10.53 3.20 -49.64
N ALA A 107 11.70 2.54 -49.58
CA ALA A 107 12.14 1.61 -50.62
C ALA A 107 11.14 0.46 -50.86
N GLY A 108 10.43 0.02 -49.81
CA GLY A 108 9.39 -1.01 -49.89
C GLY A 108 8.13 -0.59 -50.65
N LEU A 109 7.95 0.72 -50.89
CA LEU A 109 6.81 1.30 -51.61
C LEU A 109 7.06 1.46 -53.12
N LEU A 110 8.31 1.37 -53.58
CA LEU A 110 8.67 1.54 -54.98
C LEU A 110 8.07 0.43 -55.88
N PRO A 111 7.67 0.74 -57.12
CA PRO A 111 7.25 -0.29 -58.08
C PRO A 111 8.43 -1.21 -58.41
N LYS A 112 8.27 -2.52 -58.19
CA LYS A 112 9.24 -3.54 -58.62
C LYS A 112 9.02 -3.84 -60.11
N GLN A 113 10.10 -3.93 -60.89
CA GLN A 113 9.99 -4.37 -62.30
C GLN A 113 9.34 -5.76 -62.37
N LYS A 114 8.37 -5.93 -63.27
CA LYS A 114 7.72 -7.21 -63.56
C LYS A 114 8.32 -7.82 -64.83
N GLY A 115 8.88 -9.01 -64.71
CA GLY A 115 9.41 -9.81 -65.81
C GLY A 115 9.76 -11.22 -65.34
N ARG A 116 9.90 -12.18 -66.28
CA ARG A 116 10.36 -13.54 -66.00
C ARG A 116 11.75 -13.46 -65.37
N PRO A 117 12.00 -14.07 -64.19
CA PRO A 117 13.34 -14.04 -63.60
C PRO A 117 14.34 -14.66 -64.60
N ARG A 118 15.45 -13.95 -64.88
CA ARG A 118 16.55 -14.50 -65.68
C ARG A 118 17.00 -15.81 -65.01
N LYS A 119 16.98 -16.92 -65.76
CA LYS A 119 17.61 -18.18 -65.35
C LYS A 119 19.12 -17.93 -65.30
N VAL A 120 19.65 -17.69 -64.10
CA VAL A 120 21.10 -17.70 -63.82
C VAL A 120 21.30 -18.53 -62.56
N PRO A 121 22.32 -19.40 -62.45
CA PRO A 121 22.51 -20.26 -61.29
C PRO A 121 22.74 -19.43 -60.04
N LYS A 122 22.25 -19.93 -58.89
CA LYS A 122 22.39 -19.31 -57.56
C LYS A 122 23.83 -18.86 -57.30
N LYS A 123 24.07 -17.54 -57.33
CA LYS A 123 25.23 -16.90 -56.68
C LYS A 123 24.78 -15.76 -55.77
N SER A 124 25.26 -15.86 -54.53
CA SER A 124 25.39 -14.90 -53.43
C SER A 124 24.17 -14.06 -52.98
N LYS A 125 24.02 -13.95 -51.66
CA LYS A 125 23.12 -13.02 -50.98
C LYS A 125 23.28 -11.63 -51.62
N LYS A 126 22.24 -11.15 -52.31
CA LYS A 126 22.14 -9.73 -52.67
C LYS A 126 22.13 -8.93 -51.37
N THR A 127 23.26 -8.33 -51.02
CA THR A 127 23.29 -7.20 -50.10
C THR A 127 22.40 -6.14 -50.72
N THR A 128 21.22 -5.93 -50.14
CA THR A 128 20.28 -4.90 -50.56
C THR A 128 21.01 -3.56 -50.42
N LYS A 129 21.55 -3.00 -51.52
CA LYS A 129 22.07 -1.63 -51.53
C LYS A 129 20.93 -0.74 -51.03
N LYS A 130 21.09 -0.21 -49.82
CA LYS A 130 20.18 0.72 -49.17
C LYS A 130 20.17 1.96 -50.05
N LEU A 131 19.12 2.15 -50.84
CA LEU A 131 18.94 3.37 -51.63
C LEU A 131 19.09 4.56 -50.68
N GLU A 132 19.93 5.53 -51.03
CA GLU A 132 20.07 6.76 -50.25
C GLU A 132 18.72 7.47 -50.22
N LEU A 133 18.14 7.59 -49.03
CA LEU A 133 16.90 8.31 -48.81
C LEU A 133 17.15 9.79 -49.11
N SER A 134 16.25 10.39 -49.89
CA SER A 134 16.19 11.85 -50.09
C SER A 134 16.11 12.54 -48.72
N GLU A 135 16.68 13.74 -48.59
CA GLU A 135 16.63 14.53 -47.34
C GLU A 135 15.20 14.68 -46.80
N LYS A 136 14.21 14.85 -47.69
CA LYS A 136 12.79 14.93 -47.33
C LYS A 136 12.30 13.66 -46.62
N GLN A 137 12.74 12.49 -47.07
CA GLN A 137 12.36 11.19 -46.50
C GLN A 137 13.05 10.94 -45.15
N LYS A 138 14.31 11.37 -45.00
CA LYS A 138 15.01 11.36 -43.71
C LYS A 138 14.29 12.26 -42.70
N TYR A 139 13.79 13.41 -43.14
CA TYR A 139 13.02 14.33 -42.30
C TYR A 139 11.68 13.74 -41.86
N GLU A 140 10.92 13.12 -42.77
CA GLU A 140 9.64 12.48 -42.44
C GLU A 140 9.82 11.28 -41.49
N GLU A 141 10.88 10.47 -41.66
CA GLU A 141 11.19 9.39 -40.72
C GLU A 141 11.55 9.93 -39.32
N LYS A 142 12.26 11.07 -39.27
CA LYS A 142 12.61 11.75 -38.02
C LYS A 142 11.37 12.27 -37.30
N ILE A 143 10.45 12.93 -38.01
CA ILE A 143 9.18 13.42 -37.45
C ILE A 143 8.39 12.25 -36.85
N LEU A 144 8.26 11.14 -37.57
CA LEU A 144 7.49 9.98 -37.09
C LEU A 144 8.11 9.36 -35.82
N LYS A 145 9.45 9.29 -35.74
CA LYS A 145 10.14 8.84 -34.53
C LYS A 145 9.88 9.78 -33.34
N GLN A 146 9.95 11.09 -33.57
CA GLN A 146 9.69 12.11 -32.55
C GLN A 146 8.23 12.07 -32.06
N GLU A 147 7.26 11.91 -32.96
CA GLU A 147 5.84 11.78 -32.60
C GLU A 147 5.58 10.54 -31.72
N ALA A 148 6.17 9.39 -32.07
CA ALA A 148 6.07 8.17 -31.27
C ALA A 148 6.72 8.31 -29.88
N GLU A 149 7.81 9.06 -29.80
CA GLU A 149 8.48 9.37 -28.54
C GLU A 149 7.65 10.31 -27.65
N LEU A 150 7.03 11.34 -28.24
CA LEU A 150 6.11 12.22 -27.53
C LEU A 150 4.89 11.46 -26.97
N GLU A 151 4.31 10.54 -27.74
CA GLU A 151 3.21 9.71 -27.25
C GLU A 151 3.64 8.79 -26.09
N ARG A 152 4.86 8.24 -26.17
CA ARG A 152 5.47 7.44 -25.09
C ARG A 152 5.64 8.28 -23.81
N LEU A 153 6.26 9.45 -23.93
CA LEU A 153 6.49 10.37 -22.81
C LEU A 153 5.18 10.87 -22.19
N ARG A 154 4.14 11.10 -23.00
CA ARG A 154 2.81 11.46 -22.51
C ARG A 154 2.22 10.36 -21.61
N VAL A 155 2.28 9.10 -22.04
CA VAL A 155 1.79 7.96 -21.24
C VAL A 155 2.61 7.78 -19.97
N GLU A 156 3.92 7.94 -20.05
CA GLU A 156 4.81 7.82 -18.90
C GLU A 156 4.55 8.90 -17.85
N ASN A 157 4.39 10.16 -18.28
CA ASN A 157 4.00 11.27 -17.42
C ASN A 157 2.60 11.09 -16.82
N LEU A 158 1.62 10.63 -17.61
CA LEU A 158 0.29 10.30 -17.10
C LEU A 158 0.36 9.20 -16.02
N GLY A 159 1.18 8.18 -16.26
CA GLY A 159 1.42 7.10 -15.30
C GLY A 159 2.04 7.59 -14.00
N LEU A 160 3.09 8.41 -14.09
CA LEU A 160 3.77 9.03 -12.95
C LEU A 160 2.83 9.95 -12.16
N LYS A 161 2.12 10.87 -12.84
CA LYS A 161 1.18 11.80 -12.19
C LYS A 161 0.07 11.07 -11.44
N LYS A 162 -0.41 9.94 -11.95
CA LYS A 162 -1.50 9.19 -11.30
C LYS A 162 -1.03 8.27 -10.19
N SER A 163 0.11 7.61 -10.37
CA SER A 163 0.61 6.64 -9.40
C SER A 163 1.46 7.26 -8.28
N GLY A 164 2.01 8.45 -8.50
CA GLY A 164 2.91 9.12 -7.56
C GLY A 164 4.28 8.43 -7.42
N CYS A 165 4.56 7.40 -8.22
CA CYS A 165 5.81 6.63 -8.15
C CYS A 165 6.22 6.07 -9.53
N PRO A 166 7.50 5.71 -9.73
CA PRO A 166 7.97 5.21 -11.02
C PRO A 166 7.27 3.92 -11.47
N ILE A 167 6.99 3.79 -12.77
CA ILE A 167 6.29 2.64 -13.38
C ILE A 167 6.97 1.29 -13.05
N SER A 168 8.29 1.28 -12.86
CA SER A 168 9.08 0.11 -12.47
C SER A 168 8.66 -0.48 -11.11
N THR A 169 8.15 0.34 -10.20
CA THR A 169 7.75 -0.06 -8.85
C THR A 169 6.33 -0.62 -8.76
N LEU A 170 5.53 -0.46 -9.83
CA LEU A 170 4.13 -0.86 -9.84
C LEU A 170 3.98 -2.36 -10.04
N SER A 171 3.13 -2.98 -9.22
CA SER A 171 2.69 -4.37 -9.42
C SER A 171 1.87 -4.52 -10.72
N ASN A 172 1.81 -5.74 -11.26
CA ASN A 172 0.98 -6.01 -12.44
C ASN A 172 -0.50 -5.64 -12.24
N LYS A 173 -1.04 -5.78 -11.00
CA LYS A 173 -2.41 -5.35 -10.68
C LYS A 173 -2.55 -3.84 -10.78
N GLN A 174 -1.64 -3.08 -10.17
CA GLN A 174 -1.64 -1.61 -10.25
C GLN A 174 -1.45 -1.10 -11.68
N LYS A 175 -0.55 -1.72 -12.46
CA LYS A 175 -0.39 -1.41 -13.90
C LYS A 175 -1.68 -1.66 -14.67
N THR A 176 -2.41 -2.73 -14.35
CA THR A 176 -3.70 -3.05 -14.99
C THR A 176 -4.75 -1.98 -14.63
N GLN A 177 -4.82 -1.57 -13.36
CA GLN A 177 -5.73 -0.49 -12.93
C GLN A 177 -5.39 0.84 -13.63
N LEU A 178 -4.11 1.19 -13.69
CA LEU A 178 -3.62 2.40 -14.36
C LEU A 178 -3.98 2.40 -15.86
N ILE A 179 -3.94 1.25 -16.53
CA ILE A 179 -4.40 1.13 -17.93
C ILE A 179 -5.89 1.39 -18.05
N GLN A 180 -6.72 0.82 -17.17
CA GLN A 180 -8.18 1.07 -17.19
C GLN A 180 -8.47 2.55 -16.96
N ASP A 181 -7.80 3.15 -15.99
CA ASP A 181 -7.92 4.56 -15.63
C ASP A 181 -7.50 5.51 -16.77
N ILE A 182 -6.36 5.24 -17.42
CA ILE A 182 -5.89 6.03 -18.57
C ILE A 182 -6.88 5.85 -19.73
N ARG A 183 -7.41 4.65 -19.96
CA ARG A 183 -8.39 4.41 -21.02
C ARG A 183 -9.73 5.10 -20.78
N ALA A 184 -10.15 5.25 -19.53
CA ALA A 184 -11.38 5.97 -19.19
C ALA A 184 -11.29 7.45 -19.59
N LYS A 185 -10.11 8.09 -19.44
CA LYS A 185 -9.90 9.50 -19.77
C LYS A 185 -9.33 9.75 -21.16
N HIS A 186 -8.60 8.80 -21.72
CA HIS A 186 -7.87 8.91 -22.97
C HIS A 186 -8.13 7.69 -23.88
N HIS A 187 -9.38 7.56 -24.34
CA HIS A 187 -9.82 6.43 -25.16
C HIS A 187 -9.10 6.32 -26.52
N GLN A 188 -8.49 7.40 -26.99
CA GLN A 188 -7.70 7.47 -28.23
C GLN A 188 -6.35 6.73 -28.15
N ILE A 189 -5.80 6.51 -26.96
CA ILE A 189 -4.51 5.83 -26.80
C ILE A 189 -4.70 4.31 -26.97
N LYS A 190 -3.98 3.72 -27.92
CA LYS A 190 -4.07 2.27 -28.19
C LYS A 190 -3.51 1.46 -27.03
N LEU A 191 -4.22 0.39 -26.64
CA LEU A 191 -3.76 -0.57 -25.62
C LEU A 191 -2.34 -1.11 -25.87
N LYS A 192 -1.97 -1.30 -27.14
CA LYS A 192 -0.62 -1.77 -27.52
C LYS A 192 0.48 -0.81 -27.05
N VAL A 193 0.22 0.51 -27.11
CA VAL A 193 1.15 1.54 -26.60
C VAL A 193 1.23 1.45 -25.09
N LEU A 194 0.09 1.39 -24.40
CA LEU A 194 0.01 1.27 -22.94
C LEU A 194 0.75 0.03 -22.42
N PHE A 195 0.57 -1.13 -23.05
CA PHE A 195 1.29 -2.36 -22.70
C PHE A 195 2.80 -2.22 -22.83
N LYS A 196 3.26 -1.56 -23.91
CA LYS A 196 4.69 -1.35 -24.15
C LYS A 196 5.31 -0.38 -23.14
N VAL A 197 4.64 0.74 -22.87
CA VAL A 197 5.12 1.77 -21.92
C VAL A 197 5.13 1.23 -20.49
N LEU A 198 4.04 0.59 -20.06
CA LEU A 198 3.91 0.08 -18.70
C LEU A 198 4.62 -1.28 -18.48
N LYS A 199 5.24 -1.82 -19.54
CA LYS A 199 5.90 -3.14 -19.54
C LYS A 199 4.97 -4.23 -18.96
N LEU A 200 3.73 -4.26 -19.43
CA LEU A 200 2.72 -5.23 -18.99
C LEU A 200 2.34 -6.15 -20.16
N ASN A 201 2.42 -7.46 -19.94
CA ASN A 201 1.98 -8.43 -20.93
C ASN A 201 0.46 -8.36 -21.14
N ARG A 202 0.02 -8.37 -22.40
CA ARG A 202 -1.39 -8.37 -22.79
C ARG A 202 -2.20 -9.47 -22.09
N LYS A 203 -1.68 -10.70 -22.02
CA LYS A 203 -2.40 -11.82 -21.38
C LYS A 203 -2.64 -11.52 -19.89
N THR A 204 -1.59 -11.09 -19.20
CA THR A 204 -1.66 -10.69 -17.79
C THR A 204 -2.64 -9.54 -17.54
N TYR A 205 -2.76 -8.58 -18.45
CA TYR A 205 -3.77 -7.52 -18.34
C TYR A 205 -5.19 -8.11 -18.31
N TYR A 206 -5.56 -8.91 -19.31
CA TYR A 206 -6.91 -9.46 -19.37
C TYR A 206 -7.19 -10.44 -18.22
N ASP A 207 -6.21 -11.24 -17.82
CA ASP A 207 -6.33 -12.12 -16.66
C ASP A 207 -6.55 -11.33 -15.37
N ASN A 208 -5.82 -10.22 -15.17
CA ASN A 208 -6.00 -9.36 -14.00
C ASN A 208 -7.35 -8.65 -14.00
N VAL A 209 -7.82 -8.17 -15.16
CA VAL A 209 -9.15 -7.53 -15.29
C VAL A 209 -10.23 -8.55 -14.89
N LYS A 210 -10.17 -9.75 -15.46
CA LYS A 210 -11.18 -10.79 -15.23
C LYS A 210 -11.16 -11.32 -13.79
N ASN A 211 -9.97 -11.59 -13.25
CA ASN A 211 -9.83 -12.41 -12.04
C ASN A 211 -9.36 -11.62 -10.80
N ARG A 212 -8.91 -10.36 -10.91
CA ARG A 212 -8.26 -9.66 -9.78
C ARG A 212 -8.75 -8.24 -9.51
N ILE A 213 -9.22 -7.52 -10.53
CA ILE A 213 -9.75 -6.17 -10.38
C ILE A 213 -11.23 -6.22 -9.99
N ASN A 214 -12.00 -7.09 -10.65
CA ASN A 214 -13.44 -7.20 -10.42
C ASN A 214 -13.81 -8.09 -9.22
N GLN A 215 -12.83 -8.65 -8.50
CA GLN A 215 -13.10 -9.42 -7.29
C GLN A 215 -13.09 -8.51 -6.07
N ALA A 216 -14.04 -8.74 -5.17
CA ALA A 216 -14.07 -8.11 -3.85
C ALA A 216 -12.74 -8.37 -3.11
N ASP A 217 -12.27 -7.37 -2.36
CA ASP A 217 -11.08 -7.54 -1.53
C ASP A 217 -11.37 -8.56 -0.44
N LYS A 218 -10.80 -9.76 -0.57
CA LYS A 218 -10.89 -10.84 0.42
C LYS A 218 -10.58 -10.37 1.85
N TYR A 219 -9.75 -9.33 2.01
CA TYR A 219 -9.33 -8.82 3.31
C TYR A 219 -10.09 -7.57 3.76
N ALA A 220 -11.17 -7.17 3.09
CA ALA A 220 -11.92 -5.94 3.41
C ALA A 220 -12.33 -5.89 4.89
N LEU A 221 -13.03 -6.91 5.38
CA LEU A 221 -13.50 -6.98 6.78
C LEU A 221 -12.34 -6.91 7.79
N VAL A 222 -11.24 -7.61 7.50
CA VAL A 222 -10.07 -7.64 8.37
C VAL A 222 -9.37 -6.29 8.40
N LYS A 223 -9.31 -5.59 7.26
CA LYS A 223 -8.71 -4.26 7.15
C LYS A 223 -9.53 -3.24 7.93
N GLU A 224 -10.85 -3.29 7.83
CA GLU A 224 -11.76 -2.46 8.61
C GLU A 224 -11.55 -2.70 10.10
N LYS A 225 -11.53 -3.97 10.54
CA LYS A 225 -11.28 -4.30 11.95
C LYS A 225 -9.89 -3.87 12.43
N ILE A 226 -8.87 -3.98 11.59
CA ILE A 226 -7.53 -3.45 11.89
C ILE A 226 -7.59 -1.94 12.15
N GLN A 227 -8.34 -1.18 11.34
CA GLN A 227 -8.49 0.26 11.52
C GLN A 227 -9.28 0.58 12.79
N GLU A 228 -10.37 -0.12 13.04
CA GLU A 228 -11.18 0.00 14.25
C GLU A 228 -10.33 -0.21 15.52
N ILE A 229 -9.58 -1.31 15.61
CA ILE A 229 -8.72 -1.60 16.76
C ILE A 229 -7.61 -0.55 16.87
N TYR A 230 -6.97 -0.19 15.75
CA TYR A 230 -5.82 0.70 15.76
C TYR A 230 -6.16 2.12 16.21
N TYR A 231 -7.24 2.70 15.68
CA TYR A 231 -7.69 4.05 16.01
C TYR A 231 -8.62 4.10 17.23
N GLY A 232 -9.20 2.97 17.63
CA GLY A 232 -10.07 2.85 18.78
C GLY A 232 -9.34 2.83 20.12
N TYR A 233 -10.12 2.67 21.20
CA TYR A 233 -9.63 2.69 22.57
C TYR A 233 -8.60 1.60 22.85
N GLU A 234 -8.67 0.43 22.19
CA GLU A 234 -7.71 -0.65 22.39
C GLU A 234 -6.31 -0.29 21.87
N GLY A 235 -6.21 0.16 20.62
CA GLY A 235 -4.92 0.41 19.98
C GLY A 235 -4.33 1.78 20.27
N GLN A 236 -5.13 2.84 20.37
CA GLN A 236 -4.70 4.25 20.53
C GLN A 236 -3.51 4.65 19.63
N GLU A 237 -3.43 4.07 18.42
CA GLU A 237 -2.32 4.21 17.47
C GLU A 237 -0.94 3.70 17.96
N THR A 238 -0.93 2.94 19.06
CA THR A 238 0.27 2.35 19.68
C THR A 238 0.56 0.94 19.16
N TYR A 239 -0.46 0.22 18.67
CA TYR A 239 -0.32 -1.17 18.26
C TYR A 239 0.57 -1.34 17.02
N GLY A 240 1.56 -2.23 17.16
CA GLY A 240 2.23 -2.87 16.04
C GLY A 240 1.47 -4.11 15.57
N TYR A 241 2.02 -4.80 14.55
CA TYR A 241 1.37 -6.00 13.99
C TYR A 241 1.24 -7.19 14.96
N ARG A 242 2.07 -7.25 16.02
CA ARG A 242 2.04 -8.31 17.03
C ARG A 242 0.84 -8.19 17.99
N PRO A 243 0.64 -7.07 18.73
CA PRO A 243 -0.57 -6.90 19.54
C PRO A 243 -1.84 -6.86 18.70
N MET A 244 -1.79 -6.27 17.48
CA MET A 244 -2.91 -6.32 16.52
C MET A 244 -3.31 -7.75 16.15
N TRP A 245 -2.34 -8.63 15.96
CA TRP A 245 -2.63 -10.04 15.68
C TRP A 245 -3.31 -10.75 16.86
N GLY A 246 -2.92 -10.44 18.10
CA GLY A 246 -3.60 -10.94 19.30
C GLY A 246 -5.04 -10.46 19.39
N ALA A 247 -5.27 -9.17 19.12
CA ALA A 247 -6.62 -8.58 19.11
C ALA A 247 -7.51 -9.22 18.03
N LEU A 248 -7.00 -9.35 16.81
CA LEU A 248 -7.72 -10.00 15.72
C LEU A 248 -8.06 -11.46 16.00
N ARG A 249 -7.18 -12.18 16.73
CA ARG A 249 -7.43 -13.57 17.09
C ARG A 249 -8.62 -13.71 18.05
N ASP A 250 -8.74 -12.81 19.02
CA ASP A 250 -9.88 -12.79 19.96
C ASP A 250 -11.21 -12.50 19.23
N GLU A 251 -11.14 -11.74 18.13
CA GLU A 251 -12.26 -11.44 17.21
C GLU A 251 -12.51 -12.58 16.18
N GLY A 252 -11.85 -13.73 16.33
CA GLY A 252 -12.05 -14.91 15.47
C GLY A 252 -11.26 -14.92 14.16
N PHE A 253 -10.44 -13.90 13.87
CA PHE A 253 -9.65 -13.86 12.65
C PHE A 253 -8.37 -14.72 12.75
N LYS A 254 -8.35 -15.82 12.01
CA LYS A 254 -7.22 -16.79 11.99
C LYS A 254 -6.22 -16.48 10.86
N PHE A 255 -5.43 -15.43 11.03
CA PHE A 255 -4.34 -15.08 10.09
C PHE A 255 -2.95 -15.30 10.69
N SER A 256 -1.95 -15.45 9.83
CA SER A 256 -0.55 -15.40 10.26
C SER A 256 -0.13 -13.97 10.63
N LEU A 257 0.91 -13.85 11.46
CA LEU A 257 1.51 -12.57 11.83
C LEU A 257 1.96 -11.77 10.59
N GLU A 258 2.54 -12.45 9.60
CA GLU A 258 3.01 -11.86 8.35
C GLU A 258 1.86 -11.30 7.52
N THR A 259 0.71 -11.97 7.55
CA THR A 259 -0.49 -11.50 6.86
C THR A 259 -1.00 -10.22 7.51
N VAL A 260 -1.15 -10.19 8.83
CA VAL A 260 -1.55 -8.96 9.57
C VAL A 260 -0.57 -7.83 9.29
N ARG A 261 0.74 -8.11 9.33
CA ARG A 261 1.79 -7.13 9.02
C ARG A 261 1.66 -6.58 7.60
N LYS A 262 1.40 -7.43 6.61
CA LYS A 262 1.19 -7.03 5.21
C LYS A 262 -0.06 -6.16 5.06
N LEU A 263 -1.15 -6.51 5.75
CA LEU A 263 -2.40 -5.75 5.72
C LEU A 263 -2.22 -4.36 6.34
N MET A 264 -1.62 -4.26 7.54
CA MET A 264 -1.32 -2.97 8.17
C MET A 264 -0.45 -2.07 7.26
N ARG A 265 0.60 -2.63 6.64
CA ARG A 265 1.42 -1.90 5.67
C ARG A 265 0.60 -1.40 4.47
N SER A 266 -0.34 -2.21 3.98
CA SER A 266 -1.21 -1.81 2.86
C SER A 266 -2.19 -0.69 3.21
N LEU A 267 -2.50 -0.54 4.50
CA LEU A 267 -3.33 0.54 5.05
C LEU A 267 -2.50 1.78 5.45
N GLY A 268 -1.17 1.74 5.30
CA GLY A 268 -0.30 2.82 5.78
C GLY A 268 -0.14 2.89 7.30
N ILE A 269 -0.67 1.92 8.04
CA ILE A 269 -0.64 1.88 9.51
C ILE A 269 0.76 1.47 9.99
N LYS A 270 1.35 2.30 10.85
CA LYS A 270 2.64 2.07 11.51
C LYS A 270 2.55 2.61 12.94
N THR A 271 3.14 1.87 13.88
CA THR A 271 3.25 2.30 15.28
C THR A 271 3.81 3.71 15.40
N THR A 272 3.08 4.59 16.07
CA THR A 272 3.44 6.02 16.24
C THR A 272 4.42 6.24 17.40
N ILE A 273 4.73 5.20 18.18
CA ILE A 273 5.58 5.24 19.36
C ILE A 273 7.08 5.35 18.98
N TYR A 274 7.56 6.51 18.55
CA TYR A 274 8.99 6.78 18.35
C TYR A 274 9.48 7.87 19.33
N HIS A 275 10.64 7.69 19.98
CA HIS A 275 11.35 8.83 20.57
C HIS A 275 12.86 8.58 20.77
N LYS A 276 13.63 9.67 20.65
CA LYS A 276 15.02 9.81 21.09
C LYS A 276 15.07 9.97 22.62
N ASN A 277 15.99 9.26 23.27
CA ASN A 277 16.26 9.34 24.70
C ASN A 277 16.43 10.78 25.18
N THR A 278 15.72 11.17 26.24
CA THR A 278 15.84 12.49 26.88
C THR A 278 15.95 12.32 28.40
N GLY A 279 17.14 12.64 28.92
CA GLY A 279 17.42 12.97 30.33
C GLY A 279 17.58 11.80 31.31
N LYS A 280 18.59 11.90 32.20
CA LYS A 280 18.77 11.03 33.38
C LYS A 280 18.26 11.76 34.62
N TYR A 281 17.34 11.14 35.37
CA TYR A 281 16.92 11.55 36.71
C TYR A 281 17.77 10.80 37.76
N SER A 282 18.09 11.42 38.89
CA SER A 282 18.81 10.79 40.01
C SER A 282 18.20 11.23 41.34
N SER A 283 17.68 10.28 42.10
CA SER A 283 17.00 10.45 43.40
C SER A 283 17.96 10.43 44.61
N TYR A 284 19.26 10.22 44.37
CA TYR A 284 20.26 9.95 45.41
C TYR A 284 20.58 11.20 46.27
N LYS A 285 20.34 11.10 47.59
CA LYS A 285 20.62 12.14 48.60
C LYS A 285 21.55 11.67 49.74
N GLY A 286 22.62 10.94 49.43
CA GLY A 286 23.58 10.47 50.45
C GLY A 286 23.08 9.31 51.31
N ASN A 287 23.84 8.91 52.34
CA ASN A 287 23.42 7.86 53.29
C ASN A 287 22.40 8.45 54.27
N VAL A 288 21.12 8.27 53.98
CA VAL A 288 20.00 8.67 54.84
C VAL A 288 19.18 7.42 55.15
N GLY A 289 19.39 6.80 56.32
CA GLY A 289 18.64 5.62 56.77
C GLY A 289 19.34 4.27 56.60
N LYS A 290 18.61 3.17 56.89
CA LYS A 290 19.11 1.79 56.88
C LYS A 290 18.75 1.10 55.57
N LYS A 291 19.75 0.52 54.88
CA LYS A 291 19.59 -0.18 53.59
C LYS A 291 19.13 -1.62 53.79
N ALA A 292 18.22 -2.10 52.94
CA ALA A 292 17.81 -3.50 52.88
C ALA A 292 18.75 -4.31 51.95
N PRO A 293 18.88 -5.63 52.14
CA PRO A 293 19.64 -6.49 51.23
C PRO A 293 19.00 -6.57 49.83
N ASN A 294 19.82 -6.74 48.79
CA ASN A 294 19.35 -7.06 47.44
C ASN A 294 19.02 -8.56 47.39
N ILE A 295 17.72 -8.89 47.36
CA ILE A 295 17.21 -10.26 47.38
C ILE A 295 17.09 -10.79 45.94
N LEU A 296 16.81 -9.91 44.97
CA LEU A 296 16.59 -10.29 43.57
C LEU A 296 17.88 -10.55 42.77
N ASN A 297 19.00 -9.91 43.08
CA ASN A 297 20.28 -10.13 42.39
C ASN A 297 20.20 -10.22 40.84
N GLN A 298 19.30 -9.44 40.20
CA GLN A 298 19.03 -9.41 38.75
C GLN A 298 18.34 -10.64 38.14
N THR A 299 17.77 -11.55 38.94
CA THR A 299 16.84 -12.56 38.42
C THR A 299 15.44 -11.94 38.31
N PHE A 300 15.03 -11.60 37.09
CA PHE A 300 13.69 -11.08 36.77
C PHE A 300 12.87 -12.13 35.99
N ASP A 301 12.69 -13.30 36.61
CA ASP A 301 12.04 -14.47 36.03
C ASP A 301 10.80 -14.91 36.81
N GLU A 302 10.25 -14.05 37.68
CA GLU A 302 9.03 -14.38 38.41
C GLU A 302 7.85 -14.53 37.43
N THR A 303 7.10 -15.62 37.60
CA THR A 303 5.97 -15.98 36.73
C THR A 303 4.64 -16.01 37.46
N ILE A 304 4.67 -16.03 38.79
CA ILE A 304 3.50 -16.03 39.68
C ILE A 304 3.21 -14.59 40.14
N PRO A 305 2.00 -14.06 39.87
CA PRO A 305 1.59 -12.74 40.35
C PRO A 305 1.69 -12.60 41.87
N TYR A 306 1.94 -11.37 42.33
CA TYR A 306 2.03 -10.96 43.73
C TYR A 306 3.19 -11.55 44.52
N LYS A 307 4.23 -12.05 43.85
CA LYS A 307 5.47 -12.54 44.49
C LYS A 307 6.57 -11.49 44.51
N VAL A 308 6.78 -10.80 43.39
CA VAL A 308 7.78 -9.73 43.26
C VAL A 308 7.14 -8.50 42.64
N LEU A 309 7.27 -7.39 43.34
CA LEU A 309 6.79 -6.08 42.94
C LEU A 309 7.96 -5.11 42.79
N HIS A 310 7.84 -4.17 41.88
CA HIS A 310 8.81 -3.12 41.62
C HIS A 310 8.20 -1.75 41.84
N THR A 311 8.95 -0.85 42.46
CA THR A 311 8.58 0.56 42.59
C THR A 311 9.78 1.45 42.29
N ASP A 312 9.49 2.64 41.78
CA ASP A 312 10.46 3.72 41.59
C ASP A 312 9.73 5.08 41.53
N VAL A 313 10.46 6.18 41.56
CA VAL A 313 9.92 7.54 41.39
C VAL A 313 10.51 8.16 40.12
N THR A 314 9.66 8.59 39.21
CA THR A 314 10.08 9.32 38.01
C THR A 314 9.54 10.75 38.01
N GLU A 315 10.32 11.68 37.47
CA GLU A 315 9.84 13.04 37.18
C GLU A 315 9.24 13.16 35.76
N TYR A 316 8.24 14.01 35.64
CA TYR A 316 7.66 14.46 34.38
C TYR A 316 7.44 15.98 34.40
N LYS A 317 7.77 16.67 33.31
CA LYS A 317 7.63 18.13 33.20
C LYS A 317 6.32 18.48 32.52
N LEU A 318 5.45 19.19 33.22
CA LEU A 318 4.19 19.73 32.69
C LEU A 318 4.44 20.86 31.69
N THR A 319 3.44 21.18 30.88
CA THR A 319 3.51 22.25 29.87
C THR A 319 3.71 23.63 30.48
N ASN A 320 3.25 23.84 31.71
CA ASN A 320 3.47 25.06 32.49
C ASN A 320 4.89 25.16 33.11
N GLY A 321 5.77 24.19 32.86
CA GLY A 321 7.15 24.17 33.35
C GLY A 321 7.34 23.53 34.72
N LYS A 322 6.27 23.29 35.50
CA LYS A 322 6.34 22.60 36.79
C LYS A 322 6.66 21.12 36.59
N LYS A 323 7.30 20.51 37.58
CA LYS A 323 7.55 19.07 37.62
C LYS A 323 6.50 18.37 38.47
N VAL A 324 6.12 17.17 38.06
CA VAL A 324 5.35 16.22 38.85
C VAL A 324 6.17 14.95 39.01
N TYR A 325 5.97 14.26 40.13
CA TYR A 325 6.65 13.03 40.50
C TYR A 325 5.62 11.91 40.55
N ILE A 326 5.90 10.81 39.85
CA ILE A 326 5.00 9.67 39.69
C ILE A 326 5.68 8.45 40.33
N SER A 327 4.95 7.74 41.18
CA SER A 327 5.42 6.55 41.90
C SER A 327 4.44 5.39 41.72
N PRO A 328 4.67 4.49 40.75
CA PRO A 328 3.88 3.30 40.52
C PRO A 328 4.49 2.08 41.21
N VAL A 329 3.62 1.12 41.54
CA VAL A 329 4.00 -0.25 41.91
C VAL A 329 3.57 -1.19 40.80
N VAL A 330 4.50 -2.02 40.34
CA VAL A 330 4.31 -2.92 39.20
C VAL A 330 4.59 -4.35 39.64
N ASP A 331 3.70 -5.26 39.31
CA ASP A 331 3.92 -6.70 39.46
C ASP A 331 4.87 -7.24 38.39
N GLU A 332 5.91 -7.99 38.77
CA GLU A 332 6.92 -8.47 37.82
C GLU A 332 6.36 -9.47 36.80
N ALA A 333 5.55 -10.43 37.28
CA ALA A 333 5.05 -11.53 36.47
C ALA A 333 3.97 -11.08 35.47
N SER A 334 2.97 -10.36 35.96
CA SER A 334 1.81 -9.92 35.17
C SER A 334 2.02 -8.58 34.48
N LEU A 335 3.02 -7.80 34.90
CA LEU A 335 3.24 -6.41 34.51
C LEU A 335 2.10 -5.47 34.94
N GLU A 336 1.20 -5.91 35.82
CA GLU A 336 0.07 -5.09 36.28
C GLU A 336 0.57 -3.93 37.13
N ILE A 337 0.05 -2.72 36.87
CA ILE A 337 0.29 -1.56 37.72
C ILE A 337 -0.72 -1.64 38.87
N LEU A 338 -0.26 -1.96 40.07
CA LEU A 338 -1.09 -2.21 41.26
C LEU A 338 -1.36 -0.96 42.08
N ALA A 339 -0.54 0.08 41.96
CA ALA A 339 -0.75 1.37 42.60
C ALA A 339 -0.01 2.46 41.83
N CYS A 340 -0.46 3.71 41.93
CA CYS A 340 0.25 4.84 41.32
C CYS A 340 -0.12 6.18 41.99
N ALA A 341 0.81 6.73 42.75
CA ALA A 341 0.67 8.07 43.32
C ALA A 341 1.39 9.13 42.48
N VAL A 342 0.83 10.35 42.45
CA VAL A 342 1.42 11.51 41.76
C VAL A 342 1.28 12.80 42.58
N SER A 343 2.34 13.61 42.58
CA SER A 343 2.42 14.87 43.34
C SER A 343 3.35 15.90 42.68
N TYR A 344 3.30 17.16 43.14
CA TYR A 344 4.26 18.20 42.72
C TYR A 344 5.63 18.09 43.38
N SER A 345 5.75 17.33 44.47
CA SER A 345 6.99 17.16 45.23
C SER A 345 7.23 15.67 45.55
N PRO A 346 8.49 15.20 45.57
CA PRO A 346 8.83 13.79 45.81
C PRO A 346 8.86 13.49 47.32
N GLU A 347 7.76 13.78 48.02
CA GLU A 347 7.65 13.66 49.48
C GLU A 347 7.19 12.27 49.94
N MET A 348 7.47 11.95 51.22
CA MET A 348 7.03 10.69 51.84
C MET A 348 5.52 10.50 51.80
N LYS A 349 4.73 11.58 51.86
CA LYS A 349 3.26 11.51 51.78
C LYS A 349 2.78 10.82 50.50
N THR A 350 3.44 11.10 49.36
CA THR A 350 3.12 10.46 48.08
C THR A 350 3.40 8.96 48.11
N ILE A 351 4.52 8.56 48.72
CA ILE A 351 4.89 7.15 48.88
C ILE A 351 3.93 6.43 49.83
N TYR A 352 3.49 7.08 50.90
CA TYR A 352 2.48 6.51 51.81
C TYR A 352 1.13 6.32 51.13
N ASN A 353 0.66 7.32 50.36
CA ASN A 353 -0.57 7.17 49.58
C ASN A 353 -0.48 6.02 48.57
N MET A 354 0.69 5.85 47.92
CA MET A 354 0.93 4.72 47.03
C MET A 354 0.88 3.38 47.77
N LEU A 355 1.44 3.28 48.98
CA LEU A 355 1.37 2.06 49.78
C LEU A 355 -0.05 1.76 50.26
N ASP A 356 -0.83 2.80 50.58
CA ASP A 356 -2.23 2.64 50.98
C ASP A 356 -3.06 2.11 49.80
N GLU A 357 -2.89 2.65 48.58
CA GLU A 357 -3.51 2.11 47.35
C GLU A 357 -3.04 0.67 47.04
N LEU A 358 -1.75 0.37 47.25
CA LEU A 358 -1.21 -0.98 47.06
C LEU A 358 -1.87 -1.98 48.03
N ALA A 359 -2.09 -1.57 49.29
CA ALA A 359 -2.74 -2.42 50.29
C ALA A 359 -4.14 -2.85 49.84
N ASP A 360 -4.90 -1.92 49.26
CA ASP A 360 -6.26 -2.17 48.78
C ASP A 360 -6.31 -3.14 47.59
N ASN A 361 -5.24 -3.19 46.79
CA ASN A 361 -5.16 -4.01 45.56
C ASN A 361 -4.44 -5.36 45.74
N LEU A 362 -3.81 -5.60 46.89
CA LEU A 362 -3.19 -6.88 47.19
C LEU A 362 -4.24 -7.91 47.66
N PRO A 363 -4.16 -9.17 47.20
CA PRO A 363 -5.05 -10.19 47.71
C PRO A 363 -4.74 -10.50 49.19
N PRO A 364 -5.75 -10.91 49.98
CA PRO A 364 -5.53 -11.28 51.38
C PRO A 364 -4.44 -12.34 51.53
N GLY A 365 -3.51 -12.11 52.46
CA GLY A 365 -2.40 -13.02 52.73
C GLY A 365 -1.22 -12.94 51.75
N ALA A 366 -1.24 -12.01 50.78
CA ALA A 366 -0.06 -11.74 49.96
C ALA A 366 1.12 -11.25 50.82
N ALA A 367 2.30 -11.77 50.54
CA ALA A 367 3.56 -11.36 51.18
C ALA A 367 4.65 -11.14 50.11
N PRO A 368 4.47 -10.17 49.21
CA PRO A 368 5.40 -9.95 48.12
C PRO A 368 6.75 -9.40 48.61
N ILE A 369 7.76 -9.58 47.78
CA ILE A 369 8.97 -8.76 47.84
C ILE A 369 8.69 -7.47 47.07
N LEU A 370 8.89 -6.30 47.71
CA LEU A 370 8.85 -5.00 47.03
C LEU A 370 10.28 -4.48 46.83
N HIS A 371 10.69 -4.45 45.56
CA HIS A 371 12.01 -4.02 45.14
C HIS A 371 12.03 -2.55 44.69
N SER A 372 12.98 -1.78 45.20
CA SER A 372 13.17 -0.36 44.87
C SER A 372 14.64 0.00 44.65
N ASP A 373 14.90 1.21 44.16
CA ASP A 373 16.24 1.79 44.21
C ASP A 373 16.64 2.18 45.66
N GLN A 374 17.86 2.71 45.83
CA GLN A 374 18.33 3.26 47.12
C GLN A 374 17.91 4.72 47.34
N GLY A 375 16.77 5.16 46.80
CA GLY A 375 16.22 6.49 47.06
C GLY A 375 15.99 6.76 48.55
N PHE A 376 16.07 8.02 48.97
CA PHE A 376 15.92 8.38 50.39
C PHE A 376 14.54 8.00 50.94
N GLN A 377 13.51 7.97 50.07
CA GLN A 377 12.15 7.62 50.46
C GLN A 377 12.05 6.17 50.94
N TYR A 378 12.76 5.27 50.26
CA TYR A 378 12.72 3.83 50.56
C TYR A 378 13.61 3.45 51.74
N GLN A 379 14.54 4.32 52.14
CA GLN A 379 15.35 4.13 53.36
C GLN A 379 14.66 4.69 54.62
N ASN A 380 13.48 5.31 54.49
CA ASN A 380 12.78 5.94 55.60
C ASN A 380 12.25 4.91 56.61
N PRO A 381 12.44 5.10 57.92
CA PRO A 381 11.92 4.18 58.94
C PRO A 381 10.40 3.99 58.91
N GLY A 382 9.63 5.05 58.61
CA GLY A 382 8.19 5.00 58.49
C GLY A 382 7.73 4.16 57.29
N TYR A 383 8.47 4.21 56.18
CA TYR A 383 8.24 3.32 55.03
C TYR A 383 8.47 1.85 55.42
N GLN A 384 9.60 1.54 56.08
CA GLN A 384 9.91 0.19 56.54
C GLN A 384 8.87 -0.36 57.52
N ALA A 385 8.39 0.48 58.45
CA ALA A 385 7.34 0.11 59.38
C ALA A 385 6.01 -0.22 58.69
N ARG A 386 5.62 0.56 57.66
CA ARG A 386 4.42 0.28 56.86
C ARG A 386 4.54 -1.02 56.07
N LEU A 387 5.68 -1.25 55.40
CA LEU A 387 5.91 -2.51 54.68
C LEU A 387 5.79 -3.73 55.61
N LYS A 388 6.40 -3.64 56.80
CA LYS A 388 6.29 -4.70 57.81
C LYS A 388 4.84 -4.94 58.24
N LYS A 389 4.04 -3.89 58.41
CA LYS A 389 2.60 -4.01 58.74
C LYS A 389 1.79 -4.67 57.62
N MET A 390 2.21 -4.48 56.37
CA MET A 390 1.59 -5.07 55.18
C MET A 390 2.13 -6.48 54.83
N ASN A 391 3.02 -7.06 55.65
CA ASN A 391 3.74 -8.31 55.34
C ASN A 391 4.54 -8.27 54.03
N ILE A 392 4.99 -7.09 53.62
CA ILE A 392 5.82 -6.90 52.43
C ILE A 392 7.29 -6.95 52.81
N ILE A 393 8.07 -7.76 52.09
CA ILE A 393 9.52 -7.89 52.27
C ILE A 393 10.21 -6.82 51.42
N GLN A 394 10.95 -5.91 52.06
CA GLN A 394 11.71 -4.91 51.33
C GLN A 394 12.95 -5.52 50.66
N SER A 395 13.16 -5.19 49.38
CA SER A 395 14.43 -5.39 48.69
C SER A 395 14.90 -4.08 48.05
N MET A 396 16.21 -3.84 48.02
CA MET A 396 16.78 -2.62 47.41
C MET A 396 17.96 -2.97 46.50
N SER A 397 18.06 -2.29 45.36
CA SER A 397 19.18 -2.45 44.42
C SER A 397 20.54 -2.08 45.01
N ARG A 398 21.63 -2.49 44.34
CA ARG A 398 22.98 -2.02 44.72
C ARG A 398 23.16 -0.54 44.30
N LYS A 399 23.92 0.21 45.10
CA LYS A 399 24.21 1.62 44.83
C LYS A 399 24.81 1.79 43.43
N GLY A 400 24.20 2.65 42.61
CA GLY A 400 24.70 2.98 41.27
C GLY A 400 24.37 1.97 40.18
N ASN A 401 23.54 0.95 40.45
CA ASN A 401 23.14 -0.04 39.45
C ASN A 401 21.65 0.07 39.10
N CYS A 402 21.32 0.86 38.08
CA CYS A 402 19.94 1.02 37.61
C CYS A 402 19.37 -0.24 36.94
N HIS A 403 20.24 -1.16 36.50
CA HIS A 403 19.82 -2.43 35.90
C HIS A 403 19.09 -3.36 36.88
N ASP A 404 19.29 -3.17 38.18
CA ASP A 404 18.64 -3.95 39.24
C ASP A 404 17.12 -3.63 39.36
N ASN A 405 16.59 -2.56 38.73
CA ASN A 405 15.16 -2.22 38.74
C ASN A 405 14.56 -2.06 37.32
N ALA A 406 15.04 -2.85 36.37
CA ALA A 406 14.64 -2.79 34.96
C ALA A 406 13.11 -2.88 34.71
N PRO A 407 12.30 -3.65 35.47
CA PRO A 407 10.85 -3.70 35.28
C PRO A 407 10.15 -2.36 35.51
N GLY A 408 10.51 -1.63 36.58
CA GLY A 408 9.97 -0.30 36.88
C GLY A 408 10.31 0.73 35.79
N GLU A 409 11.59 0.77 35.37
CA GLU A 409 12.03 1.65 34.28
C GLU A 409 11.30 1.37 32.96
N THR A 410 11.04 0.09 32.67
CA THR A 410 10.32 -0.31 31.46
C THR A 410 8.91 0.24 31.43
N ILE A 411 8.17 0.16 32.54
CA ILE A 411 6.81 0.68 32.63
C ILE A 411 6.78 2.21 32.48
N PHE A 412 7.71 2.93 33.09
CA PHE A 412 7.79 4.38 32.90
C PHE A 412 8.02 4.78 31.46
N ASN A 413 8.96 4.09 30.80
CA ASN A 413 9.24 4.35 29.39
C ASN A 413 8.02 4.08 28.51
N LEU A 414 7.23 3.04 28.82
CA LEU A 414 5.97 2.78 28.14
C LEU A 414 4.95 3.88 28.41
N MET A 415 4.68 4.21 29.67
CA MET A 415 3.71 5.24 30.08
C MET A 415 3.99 6.60 29.43
N LYS A 416 5.25 7.04 29.44
CA LYS A 416 5.66 8.29 28.79
C LYS A 416 5.42 8.23 27.28
N ARG A 417 5.81 7.14 26.62
CA ARG A 417 5.74 7.05 25.15
C ARG A 417 4.33 6.77 24.61
N GLU A 418 3.54 5.98 25.33
CA GLU A 418 2.20 5.56 24.91
C GLU A 418 1.13 6.60 25.26
N LYS A 419 1.35 7.42 26.30
CA LYS A 419 0.37 8.42 26.74
C LYS A 419 0.97 9.80 26.96
N LEU A 420 1.85 9.98 27.95
CA LEU A 420 2.15 11.31 28.48
C LEU A 420 2.82 12.24 27.45
N ASN A 421 3.73 11.75 26.62
CA ASN A 421 4.42 12.55 25.61
C ASN A 421 3.52 12.95 24.42
N ARG A 422 2.30 12.39 24.33
CA ARG A 422 1.33 12.66 23.27
C ARG A 422 0.33 13.75 23.67
N LEU A 423 0.35 14.18 24.93
CA LEU A 423 -0.63 15.10 25.51
C LEU A 423 0.04 16.38 26.01
N LYS A 424 -0.72 17.47 26.05
CA LYS A 424 -0.30 18.74 26.65
C LYS A 424 -0.89 18.84 28.05
N ILE A 425 -0.18 18.35 29.05
CA ILE A 425 -0.67 18.26 30.44
C ILE A 425 -0.27 19.52 31.22
N GLY A 426 -1.26 20.28 31.70
CA GLY A 426 -1.10 21.59 32.34
C GLY A 426 -1.17 21.59 33.86
N SER A 427 -1.73 20.56 34.50
CA SER A 427 -1.88 20.50 35.97
C SER A 427 -1.68 19.10 36.55
N LEU A 428 -1.57 19.03 37.87
CA LEU A 428 -1.51 17.76 38.61
C LEU A 428 -2.85 17.02 38.56
N GLU A 429 -3.96 17.73 38.59
CA GLU A 429 -5.31 17.18 38.52
C GLU A 429 -5.54 16.50 37.17
N GLU A 430 -5.13 17.16 36.08
CA GLU A 430 -5.18 16.57 34.73
C GLU A 430 -4.27 15.33 34.63
N MET A 431 -3.07 15.39 35.21
CA MET A 431 -2.17 14.24 35.28
C MET A 431 -2.80 13.04 36.01
N LYS A 432 -3.51 13.27 37.12
CA LYS A 432 -4.19 12.20 37.88
C LYS A 432 -5.25 11.50 37.04
N GLU A 433 -6.11 12.25 36.36
CA GLU A 433 -7.16 11.68 35.50
C GLU A 433 -6.56 10.91 34.30
N ILE A 434 -5.51 11.46 33.68
CA ILE A 434 -4.80 10.79 32.58
C ILE A 434 -4.16 9.48 33.06
N LEU A 435 -3.53 9.47 34.23
CA LEU A 435 -2.90 8.27 34.79
C LEU A 435 -3.94 7.23 35.16
N LYS A 436 -5.09 7.63 35.71
CA LYS A 436 -6.20 6.73 36.04
C LYS A 436 -6.72 6.01 34.80
N ASP A 437 -7.04 6.75 33.73
CA ASP A 437 -7.44 6.16 32.43
C ASP A 437 -6.34 5.28 31.85
N TYR A 438 -5.09 5.76 31.87
CA TYR A 438 -3.96 5.00 31.34
C TYR A 438 -3.74 3.67 32.08
N ILE A 439 -3.80 3.65 33.41
CA ILE A 439 -3.59 2.44 34.22
C ILE A 439 -4.71 1.44 33.93
N TYR A 440 -5.97 1.89 33.88
CA TYR A 440 -7.08 1.02 33.51
C TYR A 440 -6.87 0.43 32.12
N TRP A 441 -6.57 1.27 31.12
CA TRP A 441 -6.27 0.82 29.77
C TRP A 441 -5.08 -0.15 29.72
N PHE A 442 -3.99 0.16 30.41
CA PHE A 442 -2.77 -0.64 30.42
C PHE A 442 -3.02 -2.04 31.02
N ASN A 443 -3.73 -2.10 32.14
CA ASN A 443 -3.99 -3.34 32.87
C ASN A 443 -5.07 -4.22 32.20
N ASN A 444 -6.11 -3.59 31.62
CA ASN A 444 -7.31 -4.31 31.18
C ASN A 444 -7.50 -4.41 29.67
N VAL A 445 -6.84 -3.55 28.89
CA VAL A 445 -7.10 -3.42 27.45
C VAL A 445 -5.84 -3.63 26.62
N ARG A 446 -4.72 -2.99 26.99
CA ARG A 446 -3.46 -3.05 26.24
C ARG A 446 -2.84 -4.44 26.27
N ARG A 447 -2.57 -4.98 25.09
CA ARG A 447 -1.91 -6.28 24.94
C ARG A 447 -0.39 -6.18 25.04
N SER A 448 0.20 -7.17 25.70
CA SER A 448 1.65 -7.30 25.82
C SER A 448 2.16 -8.56 25.12
N ASN A 449 3.23 -8.41 24.33
CA ASN A 449 3.92 -9.56 23.73
C ASN A 449 4.54 -10.48 24.80
N LYS A 450 5.04 -9.92 25.92
CA LYS A 450 5.60 -10.70 27.03
C LYS A 450 4.55 -11.63 27.65
N LEU A 451 3.29 -11.21 27.63
CA LEU A 451 2.16 -11.95 28.22
C LEU A 451 1.45 -12.85 27.19
N LYS A 452 2.11 -13.21 26.09
CA LYS A 452 1.51 -13.98 24.99
C LYS A 452 0.28 -13.29 24.37
N TYR A 453 0.36 -11.97 24.19
CA TYR A 453 -0.66 -11.12 23.56
C TYR A 453 -1.97 -10.97 24.34
N THR A 454 -1.93 -11.22 25.66
CA THR A 454 -3.01 -10.89 26.59
C THR A 454 -2.70 -9.58 27.33
N THR A 455 -3.67 -9.12 28.12
CA THR A 455 -3.53 -7.98 29.03
C THR A 455 -2.93 -8.44 30.37
N PRO A 456 -2.34 -7.54 31.17
CA PRO A 456 -1.85 -7.83 32.52
C PRO A 456 -2.85 -8.59 33.40
N VAL A 457 -4.08 -8.09 33.49
CA VAL A 457 -5.13 -8.72 34.31
C VAL A 457 -5.52 -10.09 33.77
N LYS A 458 -5.65 -10.26 32.44
CA LYS A 458 -5.93 -11.59 31.85
C LYS A 458 -4.80 -12.58 32.12
N TYR A 459 -3.55 -12.12 32.08
CA TYR A 459 -2.40 -12.97 32.43
C TYR A 459 -2.47 -13.39 33.90
N ARG A 460 -2.66 -12.43 34.82
CA ARG A 460 -2.79 -12.67 36.25
C ARG A 460 -3.86 -13.72 36.53
N ASN A 461 -5.09 -13.49 36.06
CA ASN A 461 -6.21 -14.39 36.29
C ASN A 461 -5.94 -15.79 35.72
N ARG A 462 -5.29 -15.89 34.56
CA ARG A 462 -4.89 -17.18 33.98
C ARG A 462 -3.84 -17.90 34.83
N VAL A 463 -2.84 -17.21 35.36
CA VAL A 463 -1.82 -17.87 36.19
C VAL A 463 -2.44 -18.32 37.52
N LEU A 464 -3.19 -17.45 38.19
CA LEU A 464 -3.81 -17.75 39.48
C LEU A 464 -4.89 -18.83 39.42
N SER A 465 -5.56 -19.02 38.28
CA SER A 465 -6.53 -20.13 38.10
C SER A 465 -5.88 -21.48 37.84
N ASN A 466 -4.57 -21.52 37.56
CA ASN A 466 -3.81 -22.76 37.36
C ASN A 466 -2.95 -23.13 38.58
N LEU A 467 -3.04 -22.36 39.68
CA LEU A 467 -2.43 -22.62 40.97
C LEU A 467 -3.50 -23.16 41.92
#